data_AF-A0A3B5K068-F1
#
_entry.id   AF-A0A3B5K068-F1
#
_cell.length_a   1.000
_cell.length_b   1.000
_cell.length_c   1.000
_cell.angle_alpha   90.00
_cell.angle_beta   90.00
_cell.angle_gamma   90.00
#
_symmetry.space_group_name_H-M   'P 1'
#
loop_
_entity.id
_entity.type
_entity.pdbx_description
1 polymer ?
#
loop_
_entity_poly.entity_id
_entity_poly.type
_entity_poly.pdbx_seq_one_letter_code
_entity_poly.pdbx_strand_id
1 'polypeptide(L)'
;LAIAICNLLAVVCSCGSGERIQCLPLVCILFTAVVWGFALYFFFQGLSTWQKTPAESREHNRDCILLSFFDDHDIWHFLSSIAMFGSFLVLLTLDDDLDTIQRDKIFVF
;
A
#
# COMPACT_ATOMS: atom_id res chain seq x y z
N LEU A 1 -2.31 5.90 2.94
CA LEU A 1 -1.41 6.03 4.11
C LEU A 1 -1.98 5.37 5.38
N ALA A 2 -3.19 5.72 5.83
CA ALA A 2 -3.78 5.14 7.04
C ALA A 2 -3.82 3.60 7.03
N ILE A 3 -4.22 2.97 5.93
CA ILE A 3 -4.24 1.50 5.81
C ILE A 3 -2.84 0.87 5.87
N ALA A 4 -1.81 1.56 5.37
CA ALA A 4 -0.43 1.08 5.41
C ALA A 4 0.10 1.07 6.86
N ILE A 5 -0.25 2.11 7.63
CA ILE A 5 0.06 2.18 9.07
C ILE A 5 -0.67 1.06 9.81
N CYS A 6 -1.96 0.84 9.50
CA CYS A 6 -2.74 -0.24 10.10
C CYS A 6 -2.11 -1.62 9.83
N ASN A 7 -1.68 -1.89 8.60
CA ASN A 7 -0.97 -3.12 8.25
C ASN A 7 0.35 -3.27 9.02
N LEU A 8 1.14 -2.20 9.14
CA LEU A 8 2.38 -2.22 9.90
C LEU A 8 2.12 -2.57 11.38
N LEU A 9 1.11 -1.95 11.99
CA LEU A 9 0.71 -2.25 13.37
C LEU A 9 0.26 -3.70 13.52
N ALA A 10 -0.55 -4.22 12.59
CA ALA A 10 -1.02 -5.60 12.61
C ALA A 10 0.16 -6.59 12.56
N VAL A 11 1.13 -6.38 11.66
CA VAL A 11 2.33 -7.21 11.56
C VAL A 11 3.19 -7.12 12.84
N VAL A 12 3.33 -5.93 13.42
CA VAL A 12 4.07 -5.75 14.68
C VAL A 12 3.38 -6.47 15.83
N CYS A 13 2.05 -6.40 15.93
CA CYS A 13 1.27 -7.12 16.93
C CYS A 13 1.44 -8.64 16.76
N SER A 14 1.30 -9.15 15.54
CA SER A 14 1.46 -10.58 15.24
C SER A 14 2.86 -11.11 15.62
N CYS A 15 3.91 -10.36 15.28
CA CYS A 15 5.27 -10.66 15.73
C CYS A 15 5.43 -10.59 17.26
N GLY A 16 4.77 -9.63 17.93
CA GLY A 16 4.79 -9.48 19.38
C GLY A 16 4.08 -10.60 20.13
N SER A 17 3.02 -11.17 19.53
CA SER A 17 2.29 -12.34 20.02
C SER A 17 3.04 -13.66 19.81
N GLY A 18 4.12 -13.66 19.02
CA GLY A 18 4.87 -14.87 18.67
C GLY A 18 4.16 -15.75 17.62
N GLU A 19 3.22 -15.18 16.87
CA GLU A 19 2.51 -15.85 15.79
C GLU A 19 3.44 -16.12 14.60
N ARG A 20 3.18 -17.21 13.88
CA ARG A 20 4.00 -17.56 12.70
C ARG A 20 3.36 -17.02 11.44
N ILE A 21 4.04 -16.07 10.82
CA ILE A 21 3.63 -15.55 9.51
C ILE A 21 3.86 -16.65 8.45
N GLN A 22 2.78 -17.11 7.83
CA GLN A 22 2.83 -18.10 6.76
C GLN A 22 3.44 -17.53 5.47
N CYS A 23 3.79 -18.40 4.52
CA CYS A 23 4.44 -17.98 3.27
C CYS A 23 3.57 -17.03 2.43
N LEU A 24 2.26 -17.28 2.36
CA LEU A 24 1.31 -16.45 1.62
C LEU A 24 1.25 -15.01 2.14
N PRO A 25 0.94 -14.75 3.43
CA PRO A 25 0.93 -13.39 3.97
C PRO A 25 2.30 -12.73 3.87
N LEU A 26 3.41 -13.46 4.02
CA LEU A 26 4.76 -12.92 3.84
C LEU A 26 4.98 -12.37 2.43
N VAL A 27 4.60 -13.14 1.40
CA VAL A 27 4.69 -12.69 -0.01
C VAL A 27 3.78 -11.48 -0.24
N CYS A 28 2.56 -11.49 0.29
CA CYS A 28 1.62 -10.36 0.20
C CYS A 28 2.17 -9.10 0.87
N ILE A 29 2.81 -9.21 2.04
CA ILE A 29 3.42 -8.10 2.77
C ILE A 29 4.56 -7.49 1.95
N LEU A 30 5.49 -8.31 1.45
CA LEU A 30 6.62 -7.83 0.66
C LEU A 30 6.17 -7.15 -0.63
N PHE A 31 5.26 -7.79 -1.37
CA PHE A 31 4.69 -7.22 -2.60
C PHE A 31 4.02 -5.87 -2.31
N THR A 32 3.13 -5.83 -1.31
CA THR A 32 2.39 -4.62 -0.93
C THR A 32 3.32 -3.50 -0.47
N ALA A 33 4.39 -3.81 0.27
CA ALA A 33 5.37 -2.83 0.71
C ALA A 33 6.13 -2.19 -0.47
N VAL A 34 6.52 -3.01 -1.46
CA VAL A 34 7.18 -2.51 -2.67
C VAL A 34 6.25 -1.58 -3.46
N VAL A 35 4.99 -1.98 -3.67
CA VAL A 35 4.01 -1.16 -4.40
C VAL A 35 3.71 0.14 -3.66
N TRP A 36 3.60 0.12 -2.32
CA TRP A 36 3.49 1.33 -1.51
C TRP A 36 4.69 2.26 -1.67
N GLY A 37 5.91 1.71 -1.71
CA GLY A 37 7.13 2.48 -1.95
C GLY A 37 7.09 3.24 -3.27
N PHE A 38 6.72 2.56 -4.36
CA PHE A 38 6.55 3.21 -5.66
C PHE A 38 5.40 4.23 -5.67
N ALA A 39 4.26 3.92 -5.07
CA ALA A 39 3.15 4.87 -4.98
C ALA A 39 3.58 6.15 -4.23
N LEU A 40 4.29 6.02 -3.11
CA LEU A 40 4.79 7.18 -2.36
C LEU A 40 5.85 7.96 -3.14
N TYR A 41 6.71 7.29 -3.90
CA TYR A 41 7.67 7.96 -4.78
C TYR A 41 6.96 8.91 -5.75
N PHE A 42 5.94 8.44 -6.47
CA PHE A 42 5.16 9.29 -7.39
C PHE A 42 4.30 10.32 -6.67
N PHE A 43 3.80 10.02 -5.47
CA PHE A 43 3.07 10.99 -4.64
C PHE A 43 3.90 12.23 -4.33
N PHE A 44 5.18 12.05 -3.96
CA PHE A 44 6.07 13.15 -3.61
C PHE A 44 6.62 13.92 -4.83
N GLN A 45 6.39 13.45 -6.06
CA GLN A 45 6.80 14.16 -7.28
C GLN A 45 5.97 15.44 -7.55
N GLY A 46 4.81 15.62 -6.87
CA GLY A 46 4.22 16.94 -6.64
C GLY A 46 3.79 17.72 -7.89
N LEU A 47 3.24 17.06 -8.92
CA LEU A 47 2.88 17.72 -10.18
C LEU A 47 1.53 18.45 -10.19
N SER A 48 0.64 18.22 -9.22
CA SER A 48 -0.67 18.90 -9.18
C SER A 48 -0.61 20.21 -8.37
N THR A 49 -0.26 21.32 -9.02
CA THR A 49 -0.42 22.66 -8.41
C THR A 49 -1.82 23.21 -8.67
N TRP A 50 -2.73 23.14 -7.69
CA TRP A 50 -4.11 23.64 -7.76
C TRP A 50 -4.23 25.17 -7.86
N GLN A 51 -3.11 25.89 -7.78
CA GLN A 51 -3.06 27.35 -7.71
C GLN A 51 -2.88 28.03 -9.08
N LYS A 52 -2.69 27.26 -10.16
CA LYS A 52 -2.46 27.79 -11.52
C LYS A 52 -3.69 27.61 -12.40
N THR A 53 -3.84 28.51 -13.38
CA THR A 53 -4.89 28.37 -14.38
C THR A 53 -4.67 27.12 -15.24
N PRO A 54 -5.72 26.52 -15.85
CA PRO A 54 -5.57 25.35 -16.70
C PRO A 54 -4.60 25.56 -17.89
N ALA A 55 -4.43 26.80 -18.36
CA ALA A 55 -3.50 27.15 -19.42
C ALA A 55 -2.04 27.16 -18.93
N GLU A 56 -1.75 27.77 -17.78
CA GLU A 56 -0.40 27.78 -17.19
C GLU A 56 0.03 26.40 -16.66
N SER A 57 -0.93 25.57 -16.23
CA SER A 57 -0.67 24.17 -15.86
C SER A 57 -0.22 23.34 -17.06
N ARG A 58 -0.70 23.63 -18.27
CA ARG A 58 -0.33 22.92 -19.51
C ARG A 58 1.10 23.25 -19.96
N GLU A 59 1.58 24.44 -19.67
CA GLU A 59 2.94 24.88 -20.01
C GLU A 59 4.00 24.30 -19.06
N HIS A 60 3.60 23.88 -17.86
CA HIS A 60 4.47 23.20 -16.89
C HIS A 60 4.25 21.67 -16.86
N ASN A 61 3.40 21.13 -17.73
CA ASN A 61 3.14 19.70 -17.78
C ASN A 61 4.38 19.02 -18.35
N ARG A 62 5.00 18.11 -17.58
CA ARG A 62 6.10 17.28 -18.10
C ARG A 62 5.55 16.35 -19.19
N ASP A 63 6.40 15.96 -20.13
CA ASP A 63 6.02 14.96 -21.14
C ASP A 63 5.51 13.69 -20.47
N CYS A 64 4.39 13.15 -20.96
CA CYS A 64 3.77 11.96 -20.42
C CYS A 64 4.75 10.78 -20.52
N ILE A 65 5.04 10.13 -19.38
CA ILE A 65 6.17 9.20 -19.24
C ILE A 65 5.81 7.79 -19.76
N LEU A 66 4.55 7.37 -19.57
CA LEU A 66 4.08 6.04 -19.97
C LEU A 66 3.13 6.13 -21.16
N LEU A 67 3.52 5.52 -22.28
CA LEU A 67 2.78 5.47 -23.55
C LEU A 67 2.36 6.85 -24.11
N SER A 68 3.04 7.93 -23.68
CA SER A 68 2.67 9.32 -24.01
C SER A 68 1.23 9.69 -23.62
N PHE A 69 0.64 8.96 -22.66
CA PHE A 69 -0.75 9.15 -22.24
C PHE A 69 -0.90 9.30 -20.72
N PHE A 70 -0.14 8.54 -19.92
CA PHE A 70 -0.21 8.61 -18.47
C PHE A 70 0.88 9.50 -17.91
N ASP A 71 0.48 10.41 -17.02
CA ASP A 71 1.40 11.21 -16.23
C ASP A 71 1.77 10.52 -14.90
N ASP A 72 2.63 11.16 -14.12
CA ASP A 72 3.04 10.66 -12.81
C ASP A 72 1.86 10.51 -11.83
N HIS A 73 0.80 11.32 -11.99
CA HIS A 73 -0.37 11.31 -11.12
C HIS A 73 -1.29 10.11 -11.41
N ASP A 74 -1.48 9.78 -12.68
CA ASP A 74 -2.18 8.57 -13.11
C ASP A 74 -1.46 7.31 -12.63
N ILE A 75 -0.13 7.28 -12.77
CA ILE A 75 0.71 6.18 -12.28
C ILE A 75 0.59 6.07 -10.76
N TRP A 76 0.65 7.20 -10.04
CA TRP A 76 0.43 7.23 -8.59
C TRP A 76 -0.93 6.64 -8.20
N HIS A 77 -2.02 7.04 -8.87
CA HIS A 77 -3.35 6.53 -8.59
C HIS A 77 -3.46 5.02 -8.86
N PHE A 78 -2.92 4.56 -9.99
CA PHE A 78 -2.92 3.15 -10.33
C PHE A 78 -2.17 2.31 -9.29
N LEU A 79 -0.94 2.70 -8.96
CA LEU A 79 -0.13 2.02 -7.95
C LEU A 79 -0.78 2.07 -6.56
N SER A 80 -1.38 3.19 -6.19
CA SER A 80 -2.08 3.33 -4.91
C SER A 80 -3.29 2.38 -4.79
N SER A 81 -4.01 2.15 -5.89
CA SER A 81 -5.15 1.22 -5.89
C SER A 81 -4.69 -0.23 -5.68
N ILE A 82 -3.59 -0.64 -6.32
CA ILE A 82 -2.97 -1.96 -6.13
C ILE A 82 -2.43 -2.10 -4.71
N ALA A 83 -1.75 -1.08 -4.20
CA ALA A 83 -1.23 -1.07 -2.84
C ALA A 83 -2.35 -1.22 -1.79
N MET A 84 -3.48 -0.54 -2.00
CA MET A 84 -4.64 -0.67 -1.12
C MET A 84 -5.28 -2.05 -1.17
N PHE A 85 -5.42 -2.63 -2.37
CA PHE A 85 -5.90 -4.02 -2.51
C PHE A 85 -4.98 -5.02 -1.80
N GLY A 86 -3.67 -4.91 -2.02
CA GLY A 86 -2.68 -5.73 -1.32
C GLY A 86 -2.73 -5.56 0.20
N SER A 87 -2.94 -4.32 0.68
CA SER A 87 -3.13 -4.03 2.12
C SER A 87 -4.36 -4.71 2.73
N PHE A 88 -5.44 -4.91 1.98
CA PHE A 88 -6.58 -5.69 2.48
C PHE A 88 -6.29 -7.19 2.46
N LEU A 89 -5.59 -7.68 1.44
CA LEU A 89 -5.17 -9.09 1.39
C LEU A 89 -4.26 -9.46 2.57
N VAL A 90 -3.32 -8.58 2.93
CA VAL A 90 -2.46 -8.79 4.10
C VAL A 90 -3.30 -8.90 5.37
N LEU A 91 -4.22 -7.95 5.62
CA LEU A 91 -5.07 -8.01 6.82
C LEU A 91 -5.95 -9.27 6.87
N LEU A 92 -6.39 -9.78 5.72
CA LEU A 92 -7.21 -11.00 5.65
C LEU A 92 -6.41 -12.28 5.84
N THR A 93 -5.12 -12.28 5.50
CA THR A 93 -4.27 -13.50 5.49
C THR A 93 -3.26 -13.53 6.63
N LEU A 94 -3.14 -12.46 7.40
CA LEU A 94 -2.15 -12.34 8.48
C LEU A 94 -2.39 -13.37 9.59
N ASP A 95 -3.66 -13.58 9.96
CA ASP A 95 -4.07 -14.44 11.08
C ASP A 95 -4.38 -15.89 10.65
N ASP A 96 -4.04 -16.30 9.42
CA ASP A 96 -4.32 -17.64 8.87
C ASP A 96 -3.70 -18.78 9.73
N ASP A 97 -2.66 -18.49 10.53
CA ASP A 97 -2.08 -19.46 11.48
C ASP A 97 -3.00 -19.79 12.66
N LEU A 98 -3.91 -18.88 13.01
CA LEU A 98 -4.84 -19.01 14.13
C LEU A 98 -6.16 -19.69 13.76
N ASP A 99 -6.42 -19.95 12.48
CA ASP A 99 -7.68 -20.54 11.99
C ASP A 99 -8.02 -21.90 12.63
N THR A 100 -6.99 -22.65 13.05
CA THR A 100 -7.14 -23.96 13.70
C THR A 100 -7.12 -23.89 15.23
N ILE A 101 -6.80 -22.73 15.80
CA ILE A 101 -6.71 -22.51 17.23
C ILE A 101 -8.08 -22.10 17.77
N GLN A 102 -8.51 -22.72 18.87
CA GLN A 102 -9.76 -22.33 19.53
C GLN A 102 -9.62 -20.92 20.10
N ARG A 103 -10.66 -20.10 19.94
CA ARG A 103 -10.65 -18.67 20.28
C ARG A 103 -10.30 -18.37 21.74
N ASP A 104 -10.59 -19.29 22.65
CA ASP A 104 -10.26 -19.19 24.09
C ASP A 104 -8.76 -19.37 24.38
N LYS A 105 -8.00 -19.88 23.41
CA LYS A 105 -6.55 -20.12 23.53
C LYS A 105 -5.71 -19.07 22.80
N ILE A 106 -6.35 -18.13 22.10
CA ILE A 106 -5.66 -17.02 21.45
C ILE A 106 -5.20 -16.07 22.55
N PHE A 107 -3.91 -15.76 22.56
CA PHE A 107 -3.33 -14.85 23.53
C PHE A 107 -3.74 -13.41 23.17
N VAL A 108 -4.67 -12.85 23.94
CA VAL A 108 -5.09 -11.45 23.82
C VAL A 108 -4.57 -10.71 25.05
N PHE A 109 -3.81 -9.64 24.83
CA PHE A 109 -3.20 -8.81 25.87
C PHE A 109 -4.24 -8.15 26.79
#